data_AF-A0AAE3GYX4-F1
#
_entry.id   AF-A0AAE3GYX4-F1
#
_cell.length_a   1.000
_cell.length_b   1.000
_cell.length_c   1.000
_cell.angle_alpha   90.00
_cell.angle_beta   90.00
_cell.angle_gamma   90.00
#
_symmetry.space_group_name_H-M   'P 1'
#
loop_
_entity.id
_entity.type
_entity.pdbx_description
1 polymer ?
#
loop_
_entity_poly.entity_id
_entity_poly.type
_entity_poly.pdbx_seq_one_letter_code
_entity_poly.pdbx_strand_id
1 'polypeptide(L)'
;RMMALPEELQQSFEQKLTSYEEERKMPLLSRMEERGLAKGARQTLQSTIIRILQVRFETVPPELINEINSLEDILELERLVMTSVTINSVVDFGEMLSQNRNTNRDVG
;
A
#
# COMPACT_ATOMS: atom_id res chain seq x y z
N ARG A 1 21.97 0.64 -9.03
CA ARG A 1 21.68 -0.09 -10.28
C ARG A 1 20.23 -0.54 -10.19
N MET A 2 19.37 -0.09 -11.10
CA MET A 2 17.92 -0.34 -11.07
C MET A 2 17.59 -1.83 -11.04
N MET A 3 16.55 -2.18 -10.30
CA MET A 3 15.62 -3.22 -10.70
C MET A 3 14.25 -2.54 -10.81
N ALA A 4 13.96 -1.94 -11.97
CA ALA A 4 12.57 -1.72 -12.36
C ALA A 4 11.98 -3.12 -12.61
N LEU A 5 10.74 -3.38 -12.16
CA LEU A 5 10.08 -4.61 -12.58
C LEU A 5 10.05 -4.61 -14.12
N PRO A 6 10.52 -5.69 -14.77
CA PRO A 6 10.27 -5.93 -16.19
C PRO A 6 8.79 -5.72 -16.50
N GLU A 7 8.49 -5.14 -17.66
CA GLU A 7 7.13 -4.83 -18.11
C GLU A 7 6.20 -6.06 -18.03
N GLU A 8 6.77 -7.26 -18.23
CA GLU A 8 6.10 -8.55 -18.09
C GLU A 8 5.61 -8.85 -16.66
N LEU A 9 6.36 -8.42 -15.65
CA LEU A 9 6.00 -8.60 -14.25
C LEU A 9 4.88 -7.65 -13.84
N GLN A 10 4.85 -6.45 -14.40
CA GLN A 10 3.75 -5.50 -14.18
C GLN A 10 2.46 -5.97 -14.86
N GLN A 11 2.57 -6.48 -16.08
CA GLN A 11 1.42 -6.99 -16.83
C GLN A 11 0.84 -8.26 -16.21
N SER A 12 1.70 -9.19 -15.77
CA SER A 12 1.25 -10.40 -15.04
C SER A 12 0.63 -10.06 -13.67
N PHE A 13 1.05 -8.96 -13.06
CA PHE A 13 0.47 -8.46 -11.81
C PHE A 13 -0.96 -7.94 -11.99
N GLU A 14 -1.20 -7.08 -12.99
CA GLU A 14 -2.54 -6.55 -13.30
C GLU A 14 -3.51 -7.66 -13.69
N GLN A 15 -3.06 -8.61 -14.50
CA GLN A 15 -3.87 -9.78 -14.87
C GLN A 15 -4.29 -10.62 -13.66
N LYS A 16 -3.38 -10.79 -12.70
CA LYS A 16 -3.67 -11.55 -11.47
C LYS A 16 -4.65 -10.81 -10.56
N LEU A 17 -4.58 -9.49 -10.54
CA LEU A 17 -5.51 -8.64 -9.79
C LEU A 17 -6.92 -8.70 -10.38
N THR A 18 -7.04 -8.48 -11.69
CA THR A 18 -8.33 -8.58 -12.40
C THR A 18 -8.95 -9.96 -12.23
N SER A 19 -8.15 -11.02 -12.38
CA SER A 19 -8.61 -12.40 -12.18
C SER A 19 -9.14 -12.63 -10.76
N TYR A 20 -8.51 -12.04 -9.75
CA TYR A 20 -8.93 -12.14 -8.36
C TYR A 20 -10.25 -11.41 -8.07
N GLU A 21 -10.46 -10.25 -8.68
CA GLU A 21 -11.71 -9.49 -8.55
C GLU A 21 -12.87 -10.17 -9.29
N GLU A 22 -12.59 -10.73 -10.47
CA GLU A 22 -13.56 -11.47 -11.29
C GLU A 22 -14.00 -12.79 -10.62
N GLU A 23 -13.07 -13.59 -10.11
CA GLU A 23 -13.37 -14.87 -9.43
C GLU A 23 -14.31 -14.67 -8.24
N ARG A 24 -14.16 -13.55 -7.53
CA ARG A 24 -14.91 -13.25 -6.32
C ARG A 24 -16.23 -12.52 -6.57
N LYS A 25 -16.50 -12.12 -7.83
CA LYS A 25 -17.69 -11.35 -8.26
C LYS A 25 -18.02 -10.16 -7.35
N MET A 26 -17.00 -9.60 -6.70
CA MET A 26 -17.11 -8.48 -5.80
C MET A 26 -15.83 -7.65 -5.94
N PRO A 27 -15.95 -6.36 -6.25
CA PRO A 27 -14.80 -5.46 -6.19
C PRO A 27 -14.19 -5.52 -4.78
N LEU A 28 -12.87 -5.43 -4.66
CA LEU A 28 -12.20 -5.36 -3.34
C LEU A 28 -12.88 -4.31 -2.43
N LEU A 29 -13.32 -3.22 -3.06
CA LEU A 29 -14.08 -2.08 -2.51
C LEU A 29 -15.30 -2.47 -1.65
N SER A 30 -16.02 -3.56 -1.98
CA SER A 30 -17.28 -3.92 -1.32
C SER A 30 -17.10 -4.49 0.10
N ARG A 31 -15.87 -4.87 0.50
CA ARG A 31 -15.59 -5.44 1.84
C ARG A 31 -15.38 -4.39 2.94
N MET A 32 -15.33 -3.11 2.59
CA MET A 32 -14.83 -2.04 3.45
C MET A 32 -15.95 -1.20 4.10
N GLU A 33 -17.23 -1.47 3.79
CA GLU A 33 -18.33 -0.51 3.97
C GLU A 33 -19.09 -0.51 5.32
N GLU A 34 -18.80 -1.38 6.29
CA GLU A 34 -19.49 -1.34 7.60
C GLU A 34 -18.61 -0.74 8.70
N ARG A 35 -18.93 0.48 9.16
CA ARG A 35 -18.07 1.40 9.95
C ARG A 35 -17.35 0.84 11.18
N GLY A 36 -17.77 -0.28 11.76
CA GLY A 36 -17.02 -0.99 12.82
C GLY A 36 -15.83 -1.80 12.28
N LEU A 37 -16.00 -2.41 11.11
CA LEU A 37 -14.97 -3.15 10.38
C LEU A 37 -13.94 -2.21 9.75
N ALA A 38 -14.33 -1.01 9.33
CA ALA A 38 -13.44 -0.05 8.67
C ALA A 38 -12.24 0.36 9.54
N LYS A 39 -12.44 0.61 10.85
CA LYS A 39 -11.32 0.97 11.76
C LYS A 39 -10.37 -0.20 11.98
N GLY A 40 -10.90 -1.41 12.17
CA GLY A 40 -10.08 -2.63 12.35
C GLY A 40 -9.31 -2.99 11.07
N ALA A 41 -9.95 -2.88 9.92
CA ALA A 41 -9.33 -3.06 8.61
C ALA A 41 -8.18 -2.07 8.41
N ARG A 42 -8.41 -0.78 8.72
CA ARG A 42 -7.37 0.26 8.66
C ARG A 42 -6.14 -0.09 9.48
N GLN A 43 -6.33 -0.37 10.76
CA GLN A 43 -5.24 -0.69 11.68
C GLN A 43 -4.48 -1.96 11.24
N THR A 44 -5.22 -2.94 10.70
CA THR A 44 -4.63 -4.16 10.16
C THR A 44 -3.75 -3.87 8.96
N LEU A 45 -4.21 -3.05 8.01
CA LEU A 45 -3.43 -2.67 6.83
C LEU A 45 -2.19 -1.86 7.22
N GLN A 46 -2.33 -0.85 8.08
CA GLN A 46 -1.21 -0.08 8.61
C GLN A 46 -0.14 -0.97 9.27
N SER A 47 -0.58 -1.87 10.18
CA SER A 47 0.30 -2.83 10.85
C SER A 47 0.97 -3.80 9.85
N THR A 48 0.24 -4.21 8.82
CA THR A 48 0.75 -5.11 7.76
C THR A 48 1.84 -4.44 6.94
N ILE A 49 1.64 -3.19 6.52
CA ILE A 49 2.67 -2.40 5.80
C ILE A 49 3.94 -2.32 6.66
N ILE A 50 3.81 -1.90 7.92
CA ILE A 50 4.95 -1.76 8.84
C ILE A 50 5.68 -3.10 9.01
N ARG A 51 4.93 -4.22 9.18
CA ARG A 51 5.50 -5.56 9.31
C ARG A 51 6.29 -5.96 8.07
N ILE A 52 5.73 -5.75 6.88
CA ILE A 52 6.41 -6.10 5.62
C ILE A 52 7.71 -5.31 5.50
N LEU A 53 7.68 -3.99 5.76
CA LEU A 53 8.87 -3.15 5.72
C LEU A 53 9.92 -3.61 6.74
N GLN A 54 9.52 -3.97 7.97
CA GLN A 54 10.43 -4.50 9.00
C GLN A 54 11.05 -5.85 8.58
N VAL A 55 10.26 -6.76 8.00
CA VAL A 55 10.76 -8.06 7.52
C VAL A 55 11.74 -7.88 6.37
N ARG A 56 11.49 -6.93 5.46
CA ARG A 56 12.32 -6.74 4.25
C ARG A 56 13.58 -5.91 4.51
N PHE A 57 13.52 -4.95 5.42
CA PHE A 57 14.58 -3.94 5.59
C PHE A 57 15.17 -3.89 7.00
N GLU A 58 14.74 -4.79 7.90
CA GLU A 58 15.12 -4.91 9.32
C GLU A 58 14.73 -3.72 10.20
N THR A 59 14.91 -2.50 9.72
CA THR A 59 14.63 -1.25 10.43
C THR A 59 13.70 -0.37 9.62
N VAL A 60 12.71 0.21 10.30
CA VAL A 60 11.78 1.19 9.74
C VAL A 60 11.87 2.45 10.60
N PRO A 61 12.16 3.63 10.03
CA PRO A 61 12.25 4.86 10.79
C PRO A 61 10.95 5.16 11.56
N PRO A 62 11.02 5.57 12.83
CA PRO A 62 9.84 5.92 13.63
C PRO A 62 8.94 6.97 12.96
N GLU A 63 9.52 7.91 12.24
CA GLU A 63 8.82 8.95 11.50
C GLU A 63 7.92 8.35 10.42
N LEU A 64 8.42 7.36 9.68
CA LEU A 64 7.67 6.65 8.64
C LEU A 64 6.56 5.78 9.24
N ILE A 65 6.80 5.16 10.40
CA ILE A 65 5.77 4.42 11.15
C ILE A 65 4.62 5.35 11.52
N ASN A 66 4.94 6.53 12.06
CA ASN A 66 3.94 7.54 12.42
C ASN A 66 3.17 8.03 11.19
N GLU A 67 3.87 8.22 10.07
CA GLU A 67 3.25 8.62 8.81
C GLU A 67 2.24 7.57 8.31
N ILE A 68 2.62 6.29 8.29
CA ILE A 68 1.72 5.19 7.90
C ILE A 68 0.50 5.11 8.83
N ASN A 69 0.71 5.24 10.15
CA ASN A 69 -0.38 5.21 11.12
C ASN A 69 -1.36 6.40 11.01
N SER A 70 -0.91 7.52 10.43
CA SER A 70 -1.75 8.70 10.17
C SER A 70 -2.65 8.56 8.95
N LEU A 71 -2.43 7.54 8.10
CA LEU A 71 -3.24 7.32 6.89
C LEU A 71 -4.65 6.82 7.25
N GLU A 72 -5.66 7.40 6.61
CA GLU A 72 -7.07 7.05 6.85
C GLU A 72 -7.75 6.40 5.64
N ASP A 73 -7.27 6.70 4.43
CA ASP A 73 -7.78 6.14 3.20
C ASP A 73 -7.39 4.66 3.09
N ILE A 74 -8.40 3.80 3.15
CA ILE A 74 -8.19 2.35 3.12
C ILE A 74 -7.69 1.89 1.73
N LEU A 75 -8.12 2.53 0.64
CA LEU A 75 -7.64 2.18 -0.71
C LEU A 75 -6.19 2.59 -0.90
N GLU A 76 -5.79 3.72 -0.33
CA GLU A 76 -4.39 4.08 -0.26
C GLU A 76 -3.58 3.04 0.53
N LEU A 77 -4.08 2.62 1.69
CA LEU A 77 -3.44 1.59 2.51
C LEU A 77 -3.33 0.24 1.80
N GLU A 78 -4.36 -0.20 1.08
CA GLU A 78 -4.31 -1.44 0.29
C GLU A 78 -3.25 -1.37 -0.81
N ARG A 79 -3.18 -0.24 -1.54
CA ARG A 79 -2.10 -0.02 -2.52
C ARG A 79 -0.73 -0.05 -1.85
N LEU A 80 -0.59 0.58 -0.69
CA LEU A 80 0.67 0.63 0.06
C LEU A 80 1.10 -0.74 0.60
N VAL A 81 0.17 -1.65 0.92
CA VAL A 81 0.51 -3.05 1.22
C VAL A 81 1.24 -3.65 0.02
N MET A 82 0.71 -3.47 -1.18
CA MET A 82 1.34 -4.01 -2.39
C MET A 82 2.69 -3.36 -2.67
N THR A 83 2.78 -2.03 -2.55
CA THR A 83 4.04 -1.31 -2.70
C THR A 83 5.09 -1.76 -1.69
N SER A 84 4.70 -2.02 -0.43
CA SER A 84 5.64 -2.45 0.60
C SER A 84 6.34 -3.77 0.27
N VAL A 85 5.71 -4.63 -0.54
CA VAL A 85 6.30 -5.91 -1.00
C VAL A 85 7.30 -5.71 -2.13
N THR A 86 7.10 -4.70 -2.98
CA THR A 86 7.86 -4.53 -4.23
C THR A 86 8.90 -3.41 -4.19
N ILE A 87 8.75 -2.43 -3.30
CA ILE A 87 9.64 -1.26 -3.22
C ILE A 87 11.09 -1.67 -2.94
N ASN A 88 12.06 -0.91 -3.46
CA ASN A 88 13.47 -1.30 -3.40
C ASN A 88 14.16 -0.95 -2.08
N SER A 89 13.66 0.04 -1.34
CA SER A 89 14.19 0.41 -0.03
C SER A 89 13.13 1.08 0.84
N VAL A 90 13.41 1.16 2.15
CA VAL A 90 12.56 1.91 3.09
C VAL A 90 12.59 3.42 2.83
N VAL A 91 13.70 3.93 2.28
CA VAL A 91 13.84 5.35 1.90
C VAL A 91 12.95 5.67 0.71
N ASP A 92 12.99 4.84 -0.34
CA ASP A 92 12.14 5.02 -1.54
C ASP A 92 10.65 4.98 -1.16
N PHE A 93 10.28 4.14 -0.20
CA PHE A 93 8.91 4.07 0.31
C PHE A 93 8.48 5.38 0.99
N GLY A 94 9.34 5.94 1.84
CA GLY A 94 9.07 7.22 2.51
C GLY A 94 8.98 8.39 1.52
N GLU A 95 9.89 8.44 0.54
CA GLU A 95 9.86 9.48 -0.50
C GLU A 95 8.59 9.40 -1.35
N MET A 96 8.19 8.20 -1.78
CA MET A 96 6.95 8.00 -2.53
C MET A 96 5.72 8.41 -1.71
N LEU A 97 5.67 8.04 -0.43
CA LEU A 97 4.55 8.40 0.46
C LEU A 97 4.44 9.92 0.62
N SER A 98 5.56 10.60 0.80
CA SER A 98 5.63 12.07 0.90
C SER A 98 5.21 12.77 -0.39
N GLN A 99 5.62 12.26 -1.56
CA GLN A 99 5.28 12.84 -2.88
C GLN A 99 3.78 12.73 -3.18
N ASN A 100 3.18 11.57 -2.92
CA ASN A 100 1.74 11.35 -3.12
C ASN A 100 0.87 12.33 -2.30
N ARG A 101 1.35 12.74 -1.11
CA ARG A 101 0.67 13.73 -0.26
C ARG A 101 0.82 15.18 -0.72
N ASN A 102 1.85 15.50 -1.50
CA ASN A 102 2.04 16.84 -2.04
C ASN A 102 1.19 17.03 -3.30
N THR A 103 1.11 16.01 -4.17
CA THR A 103 0.26 16.05 -5.37
C THR A 103 -1.23 16.22 -5.05
N ASN A 104 -1.72 15.64 -3.94
CA ASN A 104 -3.10 15.81 -3.49
C ASN A 104 -3.40 17.18 -2.84
N ARG A 105 -2.38 18.02 -2.59
CA ARG A 105 -2.55 19.38 -2.04
C ARG A 105 -2.63 20.48 -3.10
N ASP A 106 -2.16 20.22 -4.32
CA ASP A 106 -2.12 21.20 -5.41
C ASP A 106 -3.37 21.21 -6.30
N VAL A 107 -4.38 20.39 -5.98
CA VAL A 107 -5.68 20.31 -6.67
C VAL A 107 -6.85 20.90 -5.86
N GLY A 108 -6.55 21.69 -4.82
CA GLY A 108 -7.52 22.37 -3.96
C GLY A 108 -7.85 23.80 -4.39
#